data_AF-A0A6B3F4E0-F1
#
_entry.id   AF-A0A6B3F4E0-F1
#
_cell.length_a   1.000
_cell.length_b   1.000
_cell.length_c   1.000
_cell.angle_alpha   90.00
_cell.angle_beta   90.00
_cell.angle_gamma   90.00
#
_symmetry.space_group_name_H-M   'P 1'
#
loop_
_entity.id
_entity.type
_entity.pdbx_description
1 polymer ?
#
loop_
_entity_poly.entity_id
_entity_poly.type
_entity_poly.pdbx_seq_one_letter_code
_entity_poly.pdbx_strand_id
1 'polypeptide(L)' 'EIEVGFPSSGQTDFDFVRSIIEDPEAIPEDVTISVLTQAREELIERTVESLVGARRANVHLYNATAPVFREVV' A
#
# COMPACT_ATOMS: atom_id res chain seq x y z
N GLU A 1 10.74 -4.67 7.99
CA GLU A 1 9.52 -4.17 7.32
C GLU A 1 9.93 -3.06 6.36
N ILE A 2 9.30 -2.96 5.20
CA ILE A 2 9.65 -2.00 4.14
C ILE A 2 8.36 -1.45 3.51
N GLU A 3 8.16 -0.12 3.51
CA GLU A 3 7.06 0.50 2.77
C GLU A 3 7.47 0.64 1.29
N VAL A 4 6.67 0.06 0.40
CA VAL A 4 7.05 -0.16 -1.02
C VAL A 4 6.25 0.69 -2.00
N GLY A 5 5.20 1.38 -1.55
CA GLY A 5 4.47 2.30 -2.42
C GLY A 5 3.09 2.70 -1.90
N PHE A 6 2.45 3.57 -2.68
CA PHE A 6 1.06 4.00 -2.53
C PHE A 6 0.26 3.60 -3.78
N PRO A 7 -0.06 2.30 -3.95
CA PRO A 7 -0.51 1.71 -5.22
C PRO A 7 -1.89 2.18 -5.70
N SER A 8 -2.73 2.70 -4.81
CA SER A 8 -4.01 3.30 -5.22
C SER A 8 -3.89 4.74 -5.71
N SER A 9 -2.74 5.40 -5.50
CA SER A 9 -2.49 6.79 -5.95
C SER A 9 -1.88 6.91 -7.34
N GLY A 10 -1.28 5.84 -7.87
CA GLY A 10 -0.60 5.88 -9.18
C GLY A 10 -0.26 4.50 -9.73
N GLN A 11 -0.26 4.39 -11.08
CA GLN A 11 -0.02 3.11 -11.77
C GLN A 11 1.41 2.61 -11.57
N THR A 12 2.41 3.49 -11.52
CA THR A 12 3.82 3.10 -11.33
C THR A 12 4.05 2.37 -10.01
N ASP A 13 3.46 2.86 -8.91
CA ASP A 13 3.54 2.19 -7.61
C ASP A 13 2.79 0.87 -7.62
N PHE A 14 1.61 0.83 -8.26
CA PHE A 14 0.86 -0.42 -8.43
C PHE A 14 1.70 -1.46 -9.17
N ASP A 15 2.26 -1.11 -10.32
CA ASP A 15 3.08 -2.01 -11.15
C ASP A 15 4.34 -2.47 -10.41
N PHE A 16 4.98 -1.58 -9.65
CA PHE A 16 6.13 -1.94 -8.82
C PHE A 16 5.76 -2.98 -7.76
N VAL A 17 4.68 -2.75 -7.01
CA VAL A 17 4.17 -3.70 -6.00
C VAL A 17 3.84 -5.04 -6.64
N ARG A 18 3.19 -5.05 -7.81
CA ARG A 18 2.91 -6.29 -8.56
C ARG A 18 4.20 -7.01 -8.95
N SER A 19 5.17 -6.28 -9.49
CA SER A 19 6.42 -6.86 -9.98
C SER A 19 7.21 -7.60 -8.89
N ILE A 20 7.29 -7.04 -7.68
CA ILE A 20 8.03 -7.67 -6.57
C ILE A 20 7.25 -8.82 -5.91
N ILE A 21 5.93 -8.88 -6.09
CA ILE A 21 5.11 -10.01 -5.60
C ILE A 21 5.16 -11.18 -6.60
N GLU A 22 5.19 -10.88 -7.89
CA GLU A 22 5.22 -11.88 -8.97
C GLU A 22 6.62 -12.49 -9.16
N ASP A 23 7.67 -11.77 -8.76
CA ASP A 23 9.03 -12.29 -8.65
C ASP A 23 9.23 -13.07 -7.34
N PRO A 24 9.46 -14.40 -7.39
CA PRO A 24 9.59 -15.24 -6.20
C PRO A 24 10.84 -14.94 -5.35
N GLU A 25 11.85 -14.23 -5.89
CA GLU A 25 13.10 -13.94 -5.18
C GLU A 25 13.16 -12.49 -4.66
N ALA A 26 12.21 -11.62 -5.02
CA ALA A 26 12.27 -10.20 -4.71
C ALA A 26 11.97 -9.86 -3.24
N ILE A 27 11.13 -10.65 -2.56
CA ILE A 27 10.76 -10.43 -1.15
C ILE A 27 11.35 -11.55 -0.27
N PRO A 28 12.42 -11.28 0.50
CA PRO A 28 12.98 -12.25 1.44
C PRO A 28 11.96 -12.74 2.48
N GLU A 29 12.13 -13.97 2.97
CA GLU A 29 11.16 -14.62 3.86
C GLU A 29 10.90 -13.84 5.16
N ASP A 30 11.89 -13.15 5.70
CA ASP A 30 11.80 -12.40 6.95
C ASP A 30 11.26 -10.96 6.76
N VAL A 31 11.05 -10.52 5.51
CA VAL A 31 10.54 -9.20 5.18
C VAL A 31 9.00 -9.17 5.23
N THR A 32 8.45 -8.02 5.64
CA THR A 32 7.03 -7.66 5.46
C THR A 32 7.02 -6.40 4.62
N ILE A 33 6.32 -6.43 3.49
CA ILE A 33 6.07 -5.22 2.72
C ILE A 33 4.86 -4.47 3.29
N SER A 34 4.86 -3.16 3.14
CA SER A 34 3.78 -2.28 3.57
C SER A 34 3.37 -1.38 2.41
N VAL A 35 2.07 -1.18 2.22
CA VAL A 35 1.54 -0.26 1.21
C VAL A 35 0.65 0.79 1.87
N LEU A 36 0.78 2.04 1.44
CA LEU A 36 0.00 3.15 1.96
C LEU A 36 -1.36 3.24 1.26
N THR A 37 -2.40 3.64 1.99
CA THR A 37 -3.69 4.00 1.40
C THR A 37 -4.43 5.08 2.19
N GLN A 38 -5.23 5.87 1.47
CA GLN A 38 -6.20 6.78 2.08
C GLN A 38 -7.45 6.01 2.50
N ALA A 39 -8.18 6.54 3.47
CA ALA A 39 -9.40 5.93 4.02
C ALA A 39 -10.65 6.06 3.12
N ARG A 40 -10.50 5.93 1.79
CA ARG A 40 -11.63 5.85 0.84
C ARG A 40 -11.77 4.41 0.37
N GLU A 41 -13.00 3.91 0.26
CA GLU A 41 -13.29 2.49 -0.01
C GLU A 41 -12.61 2.01 -1.31
N GLU A 42 -12.75 2.76 -2.41
CA GLU A 42 -12.17 2.42 -3.70
C GLU A 42 -10.64 2.40 -3.70
N LEU A 43 -10.02 3.23 -2.85
CA LEU A 43 -8.56 3.28 -2.69
C LEU A 43 -8.06 2.15 -1.81
N ILE A 44 -8.82 1.75 -0.80
CA ILE A 44 -8.53 0.57 0.02
C ILE A 44 -8.62 -0.68 -0.85
N GLU A 45 -9.69 -0.84 -1.63
CA GLU A 45 -9.88 -1.97 -2.55
C GLU A 45 -8.69 -2.10 -3.51
N ARG A 46 -8.33 -1.01 -4.21
CA ARG A 46 -7.21 -1.00 -5.14
C ARG A 46 -5.86 -1.26 -4.46
N THR A 47 -5.66 -0.75 -3.25
CA THR A 47 -4.45 -1.04 -2.48
C THR A 47 -4.37 -2.52 -2.11
N VAL A 48 -5.46 -3.12 -1.65
CA VAL A 48 -5.52 -4.55 -1.31
C VAL A 48 -5.35 -5.42 -2.57
N GLU A 49 -5.93 -5.01 -3.70
CA GLU A 49 -5.76 -5.67 -5.00
C GLU A 49 -4.28 -5.77 -5.41
N SER A 50 -3.50 -4.70 -5.18
CA SER A 50 -2.06 -4.71 -5.48
C SER A 50 -1.30 -5.81 -4.72
N LEU A 51 -1.79 -6.23 -3.55
CA LEU A 51 -1.15 -7.22 -2.69
C LEU A 51 -1.51 -8.68 -2.98
N VAL A 52 -2.36 -8.98 -3.98
CA VAL A 52 -2.78 -10.36 -4.30
C VAL A 52 -1.57 -11.26 -4.56
N GLY A 53 -1.40 -12.31 -3.77
CA GLY A 53 -0.28 -13.24 -3.86
C GLY A 53 0.86 -12.98 -2.87
N ALA A 54 0.87 -11.83 -2.18
CA ALA A 54 1.86 -11.56 -1.14
C ALA A 54 1.72 -12.54 0.03
N ARG A 55 2.84 -13.13 0.48
CA ARG A 55 2.87 -14.07 1.62
C ARG A 55 2.46 -13.39 2.94
N ARG A 56 2.91 -12.15 3.14
CA ARG A 56 2.63 -11.30 4.31
C ARG A 56 2.80 -9.84 3.90
N ALA A 57 1.82 -9.00 4.22
CA ALA A 57 1.87 -7.57 3.95
C ALA A 57 1.07 -6.78 5.00
N ASN A 58 1.46 -5.51 5.20
CA ASN A 58 0.74 -4.54 6.02
C ASN A 58 0.00 -3.55 5.11
N VAL A 59 -1.22 -3.18 5.49
CA VAL A 59 -1.95 -2.07 4.88
C VAL A 59 -1.87 -0.87 5.82
N HIS A 60 -1.07 0.12 5.45
CA HIS A 60 -0.91 1.36 6.20
C HIS A 60 -1.99 2.35 5.77
N LEU A 61 -3.09 2.39 6.51
CA LEU A 61 -4.21 3.30 6.26
C LEU A 61 -4.03 4.59 7.06
N TYR A 62 -4.29 5.74 6.43
CA TYR A 62 -4.23 7.03 7.11
C TYR A 62 -5.42 7.94 6.79
N ASN A 63 -5.66 8.89 7.70
CA ASN A 63 -6.47 10.08 7.50
C ASN A 63 -5.87 11.23 8.32
N ALA A 64 -5.96 12.47 7.82
CA ALA A 64 -5.46 13.63 8.55
C ALA A 64 -6.34 13.92 9.78
N THR A 65 -5.71 14.08 10.96
CA THR A 65 -6.42 14.28 12.24
C THR A 65 -6.05 15.58 12.96
N ALA A 66 -5.09 16.35 12.41
CA ALA A 66 -4.68 17.63 12.98
C ALA A 66 -5.87 18.62 13.06
N PRO A 67 -5.97 19.47 14.11
CA PRO A 67 -7.10 20.40 14.27
C PRO A 67 -7.36 21.26 13.03
N VAL A 68 -6.30 21.85 12.46
CA VAL A 68 -6.41 22.69 11.25
C VAL A 68 -7.00 21.91 10.08
N PHE A 69 -6.60 20.65 9.87
CA PHE A 69 -7.14 19.82 8.79
C PHE A 69 -8.63 19.52 8.96
N ARG A 70 -9.12 19.39 10.21
CA ARG A 70 -10.55 19.16 10.46
C ARG A 70 -11.39 20.42 10.24
N GLU A 71 -10.77 21.60 10.29
CA GLU A 71 -11.48 22.87 10.17
C GLU A 71 -11.52 23.40 8.73
N VAL A 72 -10.49 23.13 7.91
CA VAL A 72 -10.35 23.79 6.59
C VAL A 72 -10.24 22.86 5.38
N VAL A 73 -10.27 21.53 5.56
CA VAL A 73 -10.18 20.53 4.48
C VAL A 73 -11.42 19.65 4.51
#